data_AF-A0A9N9FGV2-F1
#
_entry.id   AF-A0A9N9FGV2-F1
#
_cell.length_a   1.000
_cell.length_b   1.000
_cell.length_c   1.000
_cell.angle_alpha   90.00
_cell.angle_beta   90.00
_cell.angle_gamma   90.00
#
_symmetry.space_group_name_H-M   'P 1'
#
loop_
_entity.id
_entity.type
_entity.pdbx_description
1 polymer ?
#
loop_
_entity_poly.entity_id
_entity_poly.type
_entity_poly.pdbx_seq_one_letter_code
_entity_poly.pdbx_strand_id
1 'polypeptide(L)'
;MTYDLKANIRKPKTISCGHKLRLKCSSLNAESCRSFPSDEYGDCDEEGFCEEWNAAKIYMILASIIGGVVLMYLTYVIFFGGQAHREDAWKFITFGIGMLSFLQIATIFLIVHLYHTSDKFYYGVKFDDTIQYRNMRR
;
A
#
# COMPACT_ATOMS: atom_id res chain seq x y z
N MET A 1 16.69 24.12 47.08
CA MET A 1 15.45 23.34 46.98
C MET A 1 15.27 22.96 45.52
N THR A 2 15.86 21.82 45.14
CA THR A 2 15.93 21.29 43.77
C THR A 2 14.70 20.42 43.54
N TYR A 3 13.89 20.74 42.54
CA TYR A 3 12.76 19.91 42.14
C TYR A 3 13.25 18.82 41.17
N ASP A 4 13.22 17.57 41.62
CA ASP A 4 13.47 16.37 40.83
C ASP A 4 12.30 16.11 39.86
N LEU A 5 12.46 16.51 38.59
CA LEU A 5 11.62 16.07 37.49
C LEU A 5 12.02 14.64 37.10
N LYS A 6 11.52 13.65 37.85
CA LYS A 6 11.51 12.24 37.43
C LYS A 6 10.60 12.11 36.21
N ALA A 7 11.14 12.38 35.03
CA ALA A 7 10.50 12.07 33.76
C ALA A 7 10.23 10.56 33.72
N ASN A 8 8.95 10.21 33.88
CA ASN A 8 8.44 8.85 33.71
C ASN A 8 8.53 8.49 32.22
N ILE A 9 9.72 8.11 31.76
CA ILE A 9 9.98 7.64 30.41
C ILE A 9 9.29 6.28 30.27
N ARG A 10 8.00 6.31 29.90
CA ARG A 10 7.23 5.14 29.49
C ARG A 10 7.95 4.58 28.25
N LYS A 11 8.61 3.42 28.38
CA LYS A 11 9.30 2.78 27.26
C LYS A 11 8.31 2.61 26.10
N PRO A 12 8.68 2.92 24.84
CA PRO A 12 7.79 2.68 23.71
C PRO A 12 7.48 1.19 23.66
N LYS A 13 6.20 0.84 23.86
CA LYS A 13 5.71 -0.53 23.76
C LYS A 13 5.93 -0.91 22.29
N THR A 14 6.87 -1.83 22.02
CA THR A 14 7.12 -2.31 20.66
C THR A 14 5.86 -2.97 20.14
N ILE A 15 5.19 -2.28 19.23
CA ILE A 15 3.93 -2.72 18.64
C ILE A 15 4.26 -3.86 17.68
N SER A 16 3.90 -5.09 18.05
CA SER A 16 3.88 -6.22 17.11
C SER A 16 2.57 -6.15 16.32
N CYS A 17 2.49 -5.26 15.31
CA CYS A 17 1.40 -5.28 14.33
C CYS A 17 1.65 -6.52 13.45
N GLY A 18 0.78 -7.53 13.52
CA GLY A 18 0.77 -8.61 12.54
C GLY A 18 0.61 -7.99 11.15
N HIS A 19 1.57 -8.27 10.26
CA HIS A 19 1.67 -7.66 8.93
C HIS A 19 0.41 -7.90 8.10
N LYS A 20 -0.51 -6.95 8.08
CA LYS A 20 -1.61 -6.88 7.13
C LYS A 20 -1.62 -5.49 6.53
N LEU A 21 -1.58 -5.43 5.20
CA LEU A 21 -1.50 -4.20 4.40
C LEU A 21 -2.72 -3.25 4.59
N ARG A 22 -3.74 -3.68 5.33
CA ARG A 22 -4.99 -2.95 5.56
C ARG A 22 -5.11 -2.38 6.98
N LEU A 23 -4.06 -2.38 7.80
CA LEU A 23 -4.16 -1.86 9.17
C LEU A 23 -3.44 -0.52 9.34
N LYS A 24 -4.13 0.44 9.95
CA LYS A 24 -3.52 1.66 10.52
C LYS A 24 -3.27 1.42 12.01
N CYS A 25 -2.02 1.56 12.44
CA CYS A 25 -1.59 1.52 13.84
C CYS A 25 -1.22 2.96 14.26
N SER A 26 -1.84 3.52 15.31
CA SER A 26 -1.53 4.88 15.78
C SER A 26 -0.74 4.87 17.09
N SER A 27 0.32 5.67 17.19
CA SER A 27 1.22 5.68 18.35
C SER A 27 0.61 6.24 19.64
N LEU A 28 -0.53 6.94 19.56
CA LEU A 28 -1.17 7.58 20.72
C LEU A 28 -2.14 6.64 21.46
N ASN A 29 -2.72 5.66 20.76
CA ASN A 29 -3.62 4.65 21.31
C ASN A 29 -2.98 3.27 21.11
N ALA A 30 -2.15 2.86 22.06
CA ALA A 30 -1.26 1.70 22.03
C ALA A 30 -1.95 0.31 22.00
N GLU A 31 -3.25 0.22 21.67
CA GLU A 31 -4.03 -1.02 21.76
C GLU A 31 -4.85 -1.38 20.51
N SER A 32 -5.06 -0.50 19.54
CA SER A 32 -5.94 -0.81 18.40
C SER A 32 -5.29 -0.51 17.04
N CYS A 33 -4.74 -1.57 16.44
CA CYS A 33 -4.52 -1.61 15.00
C CYS A 33 -5.90 -1.76 14.36
N ARG A 34 -6.35 -0.78 13.56
CA ARG A 34 -7.70 -0.81 12.94
C ARG A 34 -7.64 -0.99 11.44
N SER A 35 -8.69 -1.57 10.85
CA SER A 35 -8.82 -1.73 9.40
C SER A 35 -8.97 -0.38 8.71
N PHE A 36 -8.28 -0.19 7.58
CA PHE A 36 -8.30 1.00 6.75
C PHE A 36 -8.75 0.68 5.31
N PRO A 37 -9.69 1.46 4.74
CA PRO A 37 -10.46 2.54 5.33
C PRO A 37 -11.62 1.98 6.15
N SER A 38 -12.10 2.74 7.12
CA SER A 38 -13.30 2.41 7.90
C SER A 38 -14.20 3.63 7.99
N ASP A 39 -15.48 3.43 7.64
CA ASP A 39 -16.52 4.45 7.68
C ASP A 39 -16.75 4.96 9.12
N GLU A 40 -16.69 4.05 10.08
CA GLU A 40 -16.86 4.33 11.53
C GLU A 40 -15.83 5.31 12.10
N TYR A 41 -14.69 5.49 11.44
CA TYR A 41 -13.60 6.37 11.89
C TYR A 41 -13.43 7.61 10.99
N GLY A 42 -14.39 7.90 10.10
CA GLY A 42 -14.34 9.06 9.22
C GLY A 42 -13.21 9.02 8.19
N ASP A 43 -12.72 7.82 7.85
CA ASP A 43 -11.75 7.67 6.75
C ASP A 43 -12.42 7.88 5.38
N CYS A 44 -13.74 7.68 5.30
CA CYS A 44 -14.54 7.83 4.09
C CYS A 44 -15.36 9.14 4.06
N ASP A 45 -15.07 10.08 4.98
CA ASP A 45 -15.75 11.39 5.06
C ASP A 45 -15.41 12.32 3.88
N GLU A 46 -14.29 12.09 3.20
CA GLU A 46 -13.94 12.81 1.99
C GLU A 46 -14.68 12.20 0.79
N GLU A 47 -15.42 13.05 0.07
CA GLU A 47 -16.21 12.64 -1.10
C GLU A 47 -15.31 11.90 -2.11
N GLY A 48 -15.70 10.69 -2.49
CA GLY A 48 -15.00 9.86 -3.48
C GLY A 48 -13.75 9.13 -2.98
N PHE A 49 -13.19 9.46 -1.81
CA PHE A 49 -11.95 8.83 -1.33
C PHE A 49 -12.06 7.31 -1.18
N CYS A 50 -13.12 6.88 -0.52
CA CYS A 50 -13.39 5.48 -0.22
C CYS A 50 -13.61 4.66 -1.51
N GLU A 51 -14.24 5.28 -2.51
CA GLU A 51 -14.56 4.67 -3.80
C GLU A 51 -13.30 4.52 -4.66
N GLU A 52 -12.50 5.59 -4.81
CA GLU A 52 -11.24 5.56 -5.56
C GLU A 52 -10.23 4.60 -4.93
N TRP A 53 -10.14 4.57 -3.60
CA TRP A 53 -9.28 3.63 -2.89
C TRP A 53 -9.75 2.17 -3.05
N ASN A 54 -11.06 1.93 -3.09
CA ASN A 54 -11.60 0.60 -3.36
C ASN A 54 -11.34 0.19 -4.82
N ALA A 55 -11.46 1.11 -5.78
CA ALA A 55 -11.12 0.86 -7.16
C ALA A 55 -9.64 0.48 -7.33
N ALA A 56 -8.71 1.22 -6.70
CA ALA A 56 -7.29 0.89 -6.70
C ALA A 56 -7.00 -0.51 -6.11
N LYS A 57 -7.70 -0.89 -5.03
CA LYS A 57 -7.60 -2.25 -4.46
C LYS A 57 -8.07 -3.32 -5.44
N ILE A 58 -9.21 -3.10 -6.09
CA ILE A 58 -9.78 -4.03 -7.06
C ILE A 58 -8.81 -4.20 -8.24
N TYR A 59 -8.25 -3.10 -8.76
CA TYR A 59 -7.25 -3.16 -9.84
C TYR A 59 -6.01 -3.96 -9.46
N MET A 60 -5.51 -3.82 -8.24
CA MET A 60 -4.37 -4.63 -7.75
C MET A 60 -4.69 -6.12 -7.62
N ILE A 61 -5.91 -6.47 -7.18
CA ILE A 61 -6.35 -7.88 -7.10
C ILE A 61 -6.53 -8.46 -8.50
N LEU A 62 -7.14 -7.71 -9.43
CA LEU A 62 -7.28 -8.14 -10.82
C LEU A 62 -5.91 -8.32 -11.49
N ALA A 63 -4.99 -7.39 -11.26
CA ALA A 63 -3.62 -7.47 -11.74
C ALA A 63 -2.90 -8.73 -11.23
N SER A 64 -3.08 -9.09 -9.95
CA SER A 64 -2.44 -10.29 -9.40
C SER A 64 -3.01 -11.59 -9.98
N ILE A 65 -4.33 -11.64 -10.22
CA ILE A 65 -5.00 -12.78 -10.86
C ILE A 65 -4.49 -12.93 -12.30
N ILE A 66 -4.50 -11.85 -13.10
CA ILE A 66 -4.04 -11.87 -14.49
C ILE A 66 -2.56 -12.25 -14.55
N GLY A 67 -1.72 -11.63 -13.72
CA GLY A 67 -0.31 -11.95 -13.62
C GLY A 67 -0.07 -13.42 -13.29
N GLY A 68 -0.84 -13.98 -12.34
CA GLY A 68 -0.78 -15.40 -11.99
C GLY A 68 -1.15 -16.32 -13.16
N VAL A 69 -2.23 -16.01 -13.89
CA VAL A 69 -2.65 -16.78 -15.07
C VAL A 69 -1.60 -16.73 -16.18
N VAL A 70 -1.06 -15.54 -16.48
CA VAL A 70 0.00 -15.37 -17.48
C VAL A 70 1.24 -16.18 -17.11
N LEU A 71 1.61 -16.18 -15.83
CA LEU A 71 2.79 -16.90 -15.34
C LEU A 71 2.60 -18.42 -15.37
N MET A 72 1.42 -18.92 -15.00
CA MET A 72 1.06 -20.33 -15.15
C MET A 72 1.07 -20.76 -16.62
N TYR A 73 0.47 -19.96 -17.51
CA TYR A 73 0.45 -20.23 -18.94
C TYR A 73 1.86 -20.24 -19.55
N LEU A 74 2.70 -19.27 -19.19
CA LEU A 74 4.09 -19.22 -19.62
C LEU A 74 4.87 -20.45 -19.17
N THR A 75 4.68 -20.87 -17.91
CA THR A 75 5.29 -22.11 -17.39
C THR A 75 4.84 -23.31 -18.21
N TYR A 76 3.52 -23.45 -18.44
CA TYR A 76 2.98 -24.54 -19.26
C TYR A 76 3.59 -24.59 -20.68
N VAL A 77 3.66 -23.45 -21.36
CA VAL A 77 4.21 -23.34 -22.72
C VAL A 77 5.70 -23.70 -22.76
N ILE A 78 6.48 -23.34 -21.73
CA ILE A 78 7.91 -23.65 -21.67
C ILE A 78 8.16 -25.14 -21.42
N PHE A 79 7.42 -25.76 -20.51
CA PHE A 79 7.63 -27.16 -20.12
C PHE A 79 6.96 -28.17 -21.06
N PHE A 80 5.76 -27.86 -21.56
CA PHE A 80 4.94 -28.80 -22.35
C PHE A 80 4.74 -28.37 -23.81
N GLY A 81 5.10 -27.13 -24.17
CA GLY A 81 4.86 -26.60 -25.51
C GLY A 81 5.93 -27.01 -26.52
N GLY A 82 5.49 -27.60 -27.64
CA GLY A 82 6.29 -27.79 -28.86
C GLY A 82 6.54 -26.48 -29.62
N GLN A 83 7.42 -26.50 -30.63
CA GLN A 83 7.90 -25.29 -31.32
C GLN A 83 6.76 -24.44 -31.93
N ALA A 84 5.80 -25.07 -32.61
CA ALA A 84 4.64 -24.38 -33.19
C ALA A 84 3.73 -23.73 -32.14
N HIS A 85 3.58 -24.34 -30.96
CA HIS A 85 2.75 -23.80 -29.90
C HIS A 85 3.37 -22.56 -29.25
N ARG A 86 4.70 -22.46 -29.23
CA ARG A 86 5.43 -21.32 -28.67
C ARG A 86 5.25 -20.06 -29.52
N GLU A 87 5.28 -20.18 -30.85
CA GLU A 87 5.17 -19.04 -31.77
C GLU A 87 3.83 -18.31 -31.65
N ASP A 88 2.74 -19.04 -31.43
CA ASP A 88 1.42 -18.42 -31.19
C ASP A 88 1.21 -18.01 -29.73
N ALA A 89 1.77 -18.73 -28.76
CA ALA A 89 1.64 -18.40 -27.34
C ALA A 89 2.21 -17.02 -26.98
N TRP A 90 3.28 -16.57 -27.65
CA TRP A 90 3.88 -15.25 -27.40
C TRP A 90 2.90 -14.09 -27.62
N LYS A 91 1.93 -14.22 -28.54
CA LYS A 91 0.91 -13.19 -28.78
C LYS A 91 -0.01 -13.04 -27.56
N PHE A 92 -0.39 -14.15 -26.94
CA PHE A 92 -1.21 -14.14 -25.72
C PHE A 92 -0.43 -13.63 -24.50
N ILE A 93 0.83 -14.04 -24.37
CA ILE A 93 1.70 -13.60 -23.27
C ILE A 93 1.93 -12.09 -23.35
N THR A 94 2.26 -11.57 -24.52
CA THR A 94 2.48 -10.12 -24.71
C THR A 94 1.22 -9.31 -24.43
N PHE A 95 0.05 -9.77 -24.89
CA PHE A 95 -1.22 -9.14 -24.56
C PHE A 95 -1.51 -9.17 -23.04
N GLY A 96 -1.29 -10.31 -22.37
CA GLY A 96 -1.50 -10.45 -20.94
C GLY A 96 -0.58 -9.56 -20.10
N ILE A 97 0.70 -9.44 -20.48
CA ILE A 97 1.64 -8.51 -19.83
C ILE A 97 1.23 -7.06 -20.07
N GLY A 98 0.79 -6.71 -21.29
CA GLY A 98 0.30 -5.37 -21.60
C GLY A 98 -0.90 -4.97 -20.72
N MET A 99 -1.85 -5.88 -20.55
CA MET A 99 -3.01 -5.66 -19.67
C MET A 99 -2.60 -5.51 -18.20
N LEU A 100 -1.63 -6.31 -17.73
CA LEU A 100 -1.06 -6.19 -16.39
C LEU A 100 -0.43 -4.80 -16.18
N SER A 101 0.39 -4.34 -17.11
CA SER A 101 1.02 -3.02 -17.05
C SER A 101 -0.02 -1.90 -17.00
N PHE A 102 -1.09 -2.00 -17.79
CA PHE A 102 -2.18 -1.03 -17.76
C PHE A 102 -2.86 -0.93 -16.38
N LEU A 103 -3.18 -2.07 -15.76
CA LEU A 103 -3.79 -2.09 -14.42
C LEU A 103 -2.88 -1.51 -13.34
N GLN A 104 -1.57 -1.76 -13.45
CA GLN A 104 -0.57 -1.19 -12.54
C GLN A 104 -0.49 0.33 -12.68
N ILE A 105 -0.43 0.85 -13.91
CA ILE A 105 -0.42 2.29 -14.18
C ILE A 105 -1.71 2.95 -13.66
N ALA A 106 -2.88 2.34 -13.93
CA ALA A 106 -4.16 2.84 -13.45
C ALA A 106 -4.23 2.90 -11.92
N THR A 107 -3.67 1.90 -11.24
CA THR A 107 -3.58 1.89 -9.77
C THR A 107 -2.71 3.04 -9.25
N ILE A 108 -1.50 3.20 -9.81
CA ILE A 108 -0.58 4.27 -9.40
C ILE A 108 -1.22 5.64 -9.66
N PHE A 109 -1.88 5.81 -10.81
CA PHE A 109 -2.58 7.04 -11.14
C PHE A 109 -3.67 7.39 -10.11
N LEU A 110 -4.52 6.43 -9.73
CA LEU A 110 -5.52 6.62 -8.69
C LEU A 110 -4.88 7.00 -7.35
N ILE A 111 -3.81 6.31 -6.93
CA ILE A 111 -3.13 6.63 -5.67
C ILE A 111 -2.53 8.04 -5.69
N VAL A 112 -1.94 8.47 -6.81
CA VAL A 112 -1.39 9.81 -6.97
C VAL A 112 -2.49 10.87 -6.96
N HIS A 113 -3.62 10.61 -7.65
CA HIS A 113 -4.80 11.47 -7.59
C HIS A 113 -5.27 11.65 -6.14
N LEU A 114 -5.42 10.54 -5.43
CA LEU A 114 -5.81 10.53 -4.03
C LEU A 114 -4.80 11.29 -3.16
N TYR A 115 -3.50 11.15 -3.43
CA TYR A 115 -2.43 11.85 -2.71
C TYR A 115 -2.52 13.37 -2.83
N HIS A 116 -2.91 13.89 -3.99
CA HIS A 116 -3.04 15.33 -4.22
C HIS A 116 -4.37 15.90 -3.72
N THR A 117 -5.43 15.09 -3.67
CA THR A 117 -6.79 15.53 -3.33
C THR A 117 -7.11 15.35 -1.84
N SER A 118 -6.50 14.37 -1.16
CA SER A 118 -6.84 14.01 0.23
C SER A 118 -5.77 14.35 1.25
N ASP A 119 -6.18 14.97 2.36
CA ASP A 119 -5.30 15.25 3.50
C ASP A 119 -5.01 13.99 4.35
N LYS A 120 -5.73 12.89 4.09
CA LYS A 120 -5.61 11.61 4.82
C LYS A 120 -4.24 10.93 4.67
N PHE A 121 -3.48 11.23 3.62
CA PHE A 121 -2.10 10.74 3.43
C PHE A 121 -1.04 11.67 4.02
N TYR A 122 -1.41 12.89 4.42
CA TYR A 122 -0.48 13.93 4.87
C TYR A 122 0.04 13.68 6.29
N TYR A 123 -0.71 12.95 7.13
CA TYR A 123 -0.43 12.82 8.56
C TYR A 123 0.55 11.70 8.97
N GLY A 124 1.07 10.90 8.04
CA GLY A 124 1.93 9.74 8.37
C GLY A 124 3.36 9.75 7.81
N VAL A 125 3.69 10.69 6.92
CA VAL A 125 4.97 10.67 6.17
C VAL A 125 5.70 12.00 6.13
N LYS A 126 5.23 13.05 6.84
CA LYS A 126 6.15 14.13 7.18
C LYS A 126 7.20 13.51 8.09
N PHE A 127 8.41 13.34 7.55
CA PHE A 127 9.58 13.20 8.37
C PHE A 127 9.48 14.27 9.44
N ASP A 128 9.55 13.83 10.69
CA ASP A 128 9.59 14.72 11.83
C ASP A 128 10.88 15.53 11.68
N ASP A 129 10.81 16.68 11.00
CA ASP A 129 11.95 17.58 10.78
C ASP A 129 12.56 18.02 12.12
N THR A 130 11.85 17.80 13.24
CA THR A 130 12.32 18.09 14.59
C THR A 130 13.57 17.30 15.00
N ILE A 131 13.86 16.13 14.38
CA ILE A 131 15.13 15.40 14.61
C ILE A 131 16.29 16.10 13.89
N GLN A 132 16.04 16.61 12.68
CA GLN A 132 17.06 17.32 11.89
C GLN A 132 17.45 18.67 12.52
N TYR A 133 16.49 19.40 13.10
CA TYR A 133 16.77 20.65 13.83
C TYR A 133 17.50 20.45 15.16
N ARG A 134 17.43 19.25 15.77
CA ARG A 134 18.12 18.98 17.04
C ARG A 134 19.63 18.76 16.85
N ASN A 135 20.05 18.24 15.70
CA ASN A 135 21.47 17.96 15.43
C ASN A 135 22.27 19.16 14.91
N MET A 136 21.61 20.23 14.42
CA MET A 136 22.31 21.45 13.96
C MET A 136 22.53 22.51 15.05
N ARG A 137 22.16 22.20 16.31
CA ARG A 137 22.33 23.10 17.47
C ARG A 137 23.33 22.58 18.52
N ARG A 138 24.16 21.60 18.17
CA ARG A 138 25.22 21.09 19.03
C ARG A 138 26.57 21.29 18.37
#